data_AF-A0A317WEL1-F1
#
_entry.id   AF-A0A317WEL1-F1
#
_cell.length_a   1.000
_cell.length_b   1.000
_cell.length_c   1.000
_cell.angle_alpha   90.00
_cell.angle_beta   90.00
_cell.angle_gamma   90.00
#
_symmetry.space_group_name_H-M   'P 1'
#
loop_
_entity.id
_entity.type
_entity.pdbx_description
1 polymer ?
#
loop_
_entity_poly.entity_id
_entity_poly.type
_entity_poly.pdbx_seq_one_letter_code
_entity_poly.pdbx_strand_id
1 'polypeptide(L)'
;MALTQTIPIEIFPDGLKTTGQHPPLAEHIHPFEKFPTEITGPTVWKPEDYRDNPEKWTHRFTEAEIDELSFAADEFLRKKIPMTGISKNNFPLPTLSIRLHSLRSDLLDGKGFILFKGFPVEKWGNHKSAIAYMGLGTYLGYFVSQNSRGHVLGHVKDLGEDPTQIDSVRIYRTNARQFFHADDSDIVGLLCIHRAREGGESDLVSSHHVYNVLAKERPDVLKTLTEPIWYFDRKGETSKGQEEYIKTSVVYLERGENARVYTKWDPYYVRSLTRFSDAGIIPPLSAAQVEALEVLEETCNRVKLHMILEVGDIQFLANSHVLHARTAYVDHAPPTPRRHLMRLWLATPENEGGWKLPFWDSNEKKRGGIQVDDQAPVAPLDAE
;
A
#
# COMPACT_ATOMS: atom_id res chain seq x y z
N MET A 1 13.94 12.64 -19.88
CA MET A 1 12.98 13.37 -20.74
C MET A 1 11.61 12.74 -20.53
N ALA A 2 10.74 13.39 -19.76
CA ALA A 2 9.34 12.96 -19.71
C ALA A 2 8.73 13.29 -21.07
N LEU A 3 8.42 12.25 -21.86
CA LEU A 3 7.46 12.42 -22.95
C LEU A 3 6.18 12.89 -22.29
N THR A 4 5.81 14.15 -22.48
CA THR A 4 4.48 14.66 -22.12
C THR A 4 3.48 13.96 -23.04
N GLN A 5 3.16 12.70 -22.73
CA GLN A 5 2.03 12.03 -23.31
C GLN A 5 0.80 12.82 -22.89
N THR A 6 0.06 13.31 -23.87
CA THR A 6 -1.21 13.98 -23.63
C THR A 6 -2.14 12.96 -23.00
N ILE A 7 -2.60 13.21 -21.77
CA ILE A 7 -3.50 12.30 -21.07
C ILE A 7 -4.88 12.37 -21.75
N PRO A 8 -5.46 11.25 -22.21
CA PRO A 8 -6.77 11.23 -22.85
C PRO A 8 -7.86 11.57 -21.82
N ILE A 9 -8.36 12.80 -21.87
CA ILE A 9 -9.35 13.33 -20.91
C ILE A 9 -10.70 12.59 -20.94
N GLU A 10 -11.02 11.94 -22.06
CA GLU A 10 -12.17 11.07 -22.21
C GLU A 10 -12.06 9.78 -21.37
N ILE A 11 -10.83 9.35 -21.07
CA ILE A 11 -10.52 8.19 -20.21
C ILE A 11 -10.21 8.63 -18.78
N PHE A 12 -9.53 9.77 -18.62
CA PHE A 12 -9.14 10.36 -17.34
C PHE A 12 -9.74 11.76 -17.18
N PRO A 13 -11.01 11.88 -16.76
CA PRO A 13 -11.73 13.16 -16.72
C PRO A 13 -11.13 14.21 -15.77
N ASP A 14 -10.33 13.78 -14.79
CA ASP A 14 -9.59 14.68 -13.89
C ASP A 14 -8.24 15.14 -14.46
N GLY A 15 -7.88 14.66 -15.66
CA GLY A 15 -6.60 14.92 -16.30
C GLY A 15 -5.42 14.21 -15.61
N LEU A 16 -5.67 13.24 -14.72
CA LEU A 16 -4.64 12.56 -13.95
C LEU A 16 -4.66 11.06 -14.22
N LYS A 17 -3.53 10.56 -14.72
CA LYS A 17 -3.28 9.14 -14.97
C LYS A 17 -2.34 8.58 -13.90
N THR A 18 -2.61 7.36 -13.42
CA THR A 18 -1.67 6.64 -12.54
C THR A 18 -0.37 6.41 -13.32
N THR A 19 0.77 6.72 -12.74
CA THR A 19 2.05 6.62 -13.47
C THR A 19 2.47 5.17 -13.68
N GLY A 20 2.20 4.31 -12.68
CA GLY A 20 2.52 2.90 -12.69
C GLY A 20 3.86 2.61 -12.02
N GLN A 21 4.32 1.36 -12.14
CA GLN A 21 5.60 0.97 -11.59
C GLN A 21 6.74 1.42 -12.52
N HIS A 22 7.84 1.94 -11.96
CA HIS A 22 9.00 2.38 -12.72
C HIS A 22 10.32 2.03 -12.02
N PRO A 23 11.42 1.85 -12.77
CA PRO A 23 12.75 1.76 -12.16
C PRO A 23 13.11 3.08 -11.44
N PRO A 24 13.92 3.02 -10.38
CA PRO A 24 14.47 4.21 -9.78
C PRO A 24 15.44 4.91 -10.74
N LEU A 25 15.61 6.20 -10.57
CA LEU A 25 16.61 7.00 -11.25
C LEU A 25 17.99 6.69 -10.67
N ALA A 26 18.94 6.31 -11.54
CA ALA A 26 20.25 5.81 -11.12
C ALA A 26 21.05 6.86 -10.33
N GLU A 27 20.91 8.13 -10.69
CA GLU A 27 21.54 9.27 -10.00
C GLU A 27 21.03 9.52 -8.58
N HIS A 28 19.93 8.86 -8.20
CA HIS A 28 19.33 8.94 -6.86
C HIS A 28 19.53 7.64 -6.06
N ILE A 29 20.28 6.67 -6.60
CA ILE A 29 20.70 5.50 -5.85
C ILE A 29 21.99 5.82 -5.10
N HIS A 30 21.96 5.58 -3.80
CA HIS A 30 23.09 5.87 -2.91
C HIS A 30 23.80 4.57 -2.51
N PRO A 31 25.14 4.59 -2.38
CA PRO A 31 25.88 3.45 -1.86
C PRO A 31 25.61 3.28 -0.36
N PHE A 32 25.79 2.05 0.15
CA PHE A 32 25.46 1.67 1.53
C PHE A 32 26.11 2.59 2.58
N GLU A 33 27.32 3.09 2.33
CA GLU A 33 28.06 3.96 3.24
C GLU A 33 27.41 5.33 3.47
N LYS A 34 26.42 5.71 2.64
CA LYS A 34 25.62 6.93 2.83
C LYS A 34 24.43 6.73 3.75
N PHE A 35 24.02 5.48 3.99
CA PHE A 35 22.89 5.19 4.85
C PHE A 35 23.25 5.41 6.33
N PRO A 36 22.29 5.80 7.18
CA PRO A 36 22.54 6.04 8.58
C PRO A 36 22.88 4.73 9.30
N THR A 37 23.80 4.78 10.27
CA THR A 37 24.09 3.62 11.13
C THR A 37 22.92 3.27 12.05
N GLU A 38 22.09 4.27 12.37
CA GLU A 38 20.87 4.13 13.18
C GLU A 38 19.88 5.21 12.76
N ILE A 39 18.62 4.82 12.61
CA ILE A 39 17.49 5.73 12.38
C ILE A 39 16.89 6.09 13.75
N THR A 40 16.51 7.36 13.92
CA THR A 40 15.80 7.86 15.10
C THR A 40 14.55 8.63 14.67
N GLY A 41 13.66 8.93 15.63
CA GLY A 41 12.46 9.73 15.41
C GLY A 41 11.15 8.92 15.47
N PRO A 42 10.02 9.55 15.17
CA PRO A 42 8.68 9.01 15.44
C PRO A 42 8.28 7.80 14.58
N THR A 43 8.95 7.62 13.44
CA THR A 43 8.78 6.48 12.53
C THR A 43 9.44 5.20 13.07
N VAL A 44 10.31 5.32 14.09
CA VAL A 44 10.98 4.19 14.75
C VAL A 44 10.20 3.80 15.99
N TRP A 45 9.51 2.67 15.92
CA TRP A 45 8.72 2.17 17.04
C TRP A 45 8.81 0.65 17.14
N LYS A 46 8.59 0.16 18.36
CA LYS A 46 8.56 -1.26 18.70
C LYS A 46 7.11 -1.69 18.96
N PRO A 47 6.77 -2.98 18.78
CA PRO A 47 5.41 -3.43 19.05
C PRO A 47 5.02 -3.25 20.53
N GLU A 48 5.97 -3.28 21.47
CA GLU A 48 5.75 -3.03 22.90
C GLU A 48 5.23 -1.61 23.19
N ASP A 49 5.51 -0.64 22.32
CA ASP A 49 5.04 0.74 22.49
C ASP A 49 3.51 0.85 22.36
N TYR A 50 2.88 -0.15 21.70
CA TYR A 50 1.49 -0.12 21.24
C TYR A 50 0.65 -1.33 21.67
N ARG A 51 1.26 -2.50 21.89
CA ARG A 51 0.55 -3.75 22.22
C ARG A 51 -0.40 -3.59 23.41
N ASP A 52 0.11 -2.95 24.46
CA ASP A 52 -0.63 -2.70 25.71
C ASP A 52 -1.20 -1.28 25.79
N ASN A 53 -1.15 -0.51 24.68
CA ASN A 53 -1.54 0.90 24.62
C ASN A 53 -2.40 1.20 23.36
N PRO A 54 -3.55 0.52 23.17
CA PRO A 54 -4.40 0.67 21.98
C PRO A 54 -4.87 2.11 21.73
N GLU A 55 -5.03 2.92 22.77
CA GLU A 55 -5.45 4.32 22.68
C GLU A 55 -4.45 5.20 21.90
N LYS A 56 -3.19 4.79 21.76
CA LYS A 56 -2.18 5.53 20.99
C LYS A 56 -2.33 5.38 19.47
N TRP A 57 -3.04 4.34 19.02
CA TRP A 57 -3.13 3.99 17.59
C TRP A 57 -4.54 3.61 17.14
N THR A 58 -5.54 3.75 18.00
CA THR A 58 -6.94 3.53 17.67
C THR A 58 -7.75 4.83 17.76
N HIS A 59 -8.67 5.02 16.81
CA HIS A 59 -9.65 6.10 16.85
C HIS A 59 -11.04 5.52 16.65
N ARG A 60 -11.93 5.63 17.64
CA ARG A 60 -13.34 5.28 17.43
C ARG A 60 -14.05 6.48 16.82
N PHE A 61 -14.71 6.29 15.68
CA PHE A 61 -15.55 7.33 15.12
C PHE A 61 -16.61 7.77 16.14
N THR A 62 -16.72 9.08 16.33
CA THR A 62 -17.81 9.66 17.10
C THR A 62 -19.11 9.65 16.28
N GLU A 63 -20.25 9.77 16.95
CA GLU A 63 -21.55 9.89 16.26
C GLU A 63 -21.57 11.06 15.28
N ALA A 64 -21.03 12.22 15.68
CA ALA A 64 -20.92 13.38 14.81
C ALA A 64 -20.05 13.14 13.55
N GLU A 65 -18.93 12.41 13.69
CA GLU A 65 -18.09 12.04 12.55
C GLU A 65 -18.81 11.07 11.60
N ILE A 66 -19.58 10.12 12.15
CA ILE A 66 -20.41 9.20 11.35
C ILE A 66 -21.55 9.93 10.64
N ASP A 67 -22.21 10.86 11.31
CA ASP A 67 -23.30 11.65 10.72
C ASP A 67 -22.79 12.53 9.58
N GLU A 68 -21.63 13.17 9.76
CA GLU A 68 -20.98 13.98 8.72
C GLU A 68 -20.61 13.12 7.49
N LEU A 69 -20.00 11.94 7.70
CA LEU A 69 -19.70 10.98 6.63
C LEU A 69 -20.96 10.48 5.93
N SER A 70 -22.01 10.16 6.69
CA SER A 70 -23.29 9.71 6.17
C SER A 70 -23.92 10.76 5.26
N PHE A 71 -23.97 12.01 5.74
CA PHE A 71 -24.53 13.14 5.00
C PHE A 71 -23.76 13.39 3.70
N ALA A 72 -22.42 13.45 3.77
CA ALA A 72 -21.59 13.64 2.58
C ALA A 72 -21.76 12.51 1.55
N ALA A 73 -21.88 11.26 2.01
CA ALA A 73 -22.14 10.11 1.14
C ALA A 73 -23.51 10.15 0.47
N ASP A 74 -24.56 10.52 1.21
CA ASP A 74 -25.91 10.66 0.66
C ASP A 74 -25.96 11.79 -0.39
N GLU A 75 -25.33 12.93 -0.13
CA GLU A 75 -25.26 14.02 -1.10
C GLU A 75 -24.44 13.66 -2.34
N PHE A 76 -23.34 12.91 -2.19
CA PHE A 76 -22.58 12.40 -3.34
C PHE A 76 -23.42 11.43 -4.19
N LEU A 77 -24.13 10.49 -3.56
CA LEU A 77 -25.04 9.56 -4.22
C LEU A 77 -26.09 10.30 -5.06
N ARG A 78 -26.67 11.38 -4.53
CA ARG A 78 -27.69 12.18 -5.23
C ARG A 78 -27.17 12.86 -6.49
N LYS A 79 -25.88 13.22 -6.53
CA LYS A 79 -25.25 13.86 -7.70
C LYS A 79 -25.04 12.88 -8.87
N LYS A 80 -25.12 11.57 -8.63
CA LYS A 80 -24.91 10.51 -9.64
C LYS A 80 -23.56 10.64 -10.36
N ILE A 81 -22.56 11.21 -9.68
CA ILE A 81 -21.18 11.22 -10.16
C ILE A 81 -20.61 9.81 -9.94
N PRO A 82 -19.91 9.21 -10.92
CA PRO A 82 -19.22 7.94 -10.71
C PRO A 82 -18.27 8.01 -9.51
N MET A 83 -18.12 6.92 -8.74
CA MET A 83 -17.23 6.91 -7.57
C MET A 83 -15.77 7.25 -7.94
N THR A 84 -15.35 6.95 -9.16
CA THR A 84 -14.02 7.34 -9.69
C THR A 84 -13.81 8.85 -9.80
N GLY A 85 -14.89 9.63 -9.81
CA GLY A 85 -14.87 11.10 -9.80
C GLY A 85 -14.99 11.73 -8.41
N ILE A 86 -14.91 10.93 -7.33
CA ILE A 86 -14.96 11.46 -5.97
C ILE A 86 -13.70 12.28 -5.65
N SER A 87 -13.89 13.44 -5.02
CA SER A 87 -12.82 14.37 -4.66
C SER A 87 -13.20 15.17 -3.42
N LYS A 88 -12.21 15.82 -2.78
CA LYS A 88 -12.45 16.73 -1.64
C LYS A 88 -13.50 17.80 -1.96
N ASN A 89 -13.58 18.25 -3.22
CA ASN A 89 -14.49 19.32 -3.63
C ASN A 89 -15.95 18.88 -3.69
N ASN A 90 -16.21 17.61 -4.01
CA ASN A 90 -17.58 17.09 -4.14
C ASN A 90 -18.00 16.17 -2.98
N PHE A 91 -17.07 15.87 -2.06
CA PHE A 91 -17.27 15.16 -0.80
C PHE A 91 -16.72 15.97 0.39
N PRO A 92 -17.38 17.06 0.79
CA PRO A 92 -16.88 17.92 1.87
C PRO A 92 -17.08 17.30 3.26
N LEU A 93 -16.03 17.34 4.08
CA LEU A 93 -16.02 16.98 5.51
C LEU A 93 -15.51 18.15 6.37
N PRO A 94 -16.28 19.24 6.55
CA PRO A 94 -15.83 20.45 7.24
C PRO A 94 -15.18 20.23 8.61
N THR A 95 -15.69 19.29 9.41
CA THR A 95 -15.21 19.03 10.77
C THR A 95 -14.17 17.93 10.79
N LEU A 96 -14.49 16.76 10.23
CA LEU A 96 -13.60 15.60 10.21
C LEU A 96 -12.31 15.85 9.39
N SER A 97 -12.31 16.77 8.42
CA SER A 97 -11.10 17.11 7.65
C SER A 97 -9.92 17.58 8.51
N ILE A 98 -10.17 18.25 9.65
CA ILE A 98 -9.11 18.69 10.57
C ILE A 98 -8.35 17.48 11.11
N ARG A 99 -9.08 16.44 11.56
CA ARG A 99 -8.49 15.17 12.01
C ARG A 99 -7.78 14.46 10.85
N LEU A 100 -8.39 14.41 9.67
CA LEU A 100 -7.82 13.72 8.51
C LEU A 100 -6.50 14.37 8.05
N HIS A 101 -6.37 15.70 8.14
CA HIS A 101 -5.10 16.38 7.89
C HIS A 101 -4.03 16.00 8.94
N SER A 102 -4.38 15.99 10.23
CA SER A 102 -3.47 15.53 11.28
C SER A 102 -3.07 14.06 11.10
N LEU A 103 -4.03 13.22 10.69
CA LEU A 103 -3.79 11.82 10.39
C LEU A 103 -2.82 11.67 9.23
N ARG A 104 -3.03 12.41 8.13
CA ARG A 104 -2.11 12.37 6.98
C ARG A 104 -0.68 12.70 7.40
N SER A 105 -0.47 13.72 8.23
CA SER A 105 0.85 14.04 8.77
C SER A 105 1.43 12.92 9.63
N ASP A 106 0.62 12.28 10.49
CA ASP A 106 1.07 11.17 11.33
C ASP A 106 1.35 9.87 10.53
N LEU A 107 0.64 9.65 9.42
CA LEU A 107 0.93 8.58 8.48
C LEU A 107 2.28 8.83 7.77
N LEU A 108 2.51 10.04 7.26
CA LEU A 108 3.72 10.32 6.48
C LEU A 108 4.96 10.49 7.37
N ASP A 109 4.84 11.21 8.48
CA ASP A 109 5.98 11.68 9.27
C ASP A 109 5.93 11.25 10.73
N GLY A 110 4.87 10.55 11.15
CA GLY A 110 4.67 10.04 12.51
C GLY A 110 4.88 8.52 12.58
N LYS A 111 4.01 7.83 13.31
CA LYS A 111 4.11 6.36 13.47
C LYS A 111 3.72 5.57 12.23
N GLY A 112 3.03 6.17 11.27
CA GLY A 112 2.76 5.52 9.99
C GLY A 112 1.58 4.59 9.93
N PHE A 113 0.78 4.46 10.99
CA PHE A 113 -0.43 3.64 10.96
C PHE A 113 -1.49 4.10 11.96
N ILE A 114 -2.74 3.73 11.72
CA ILE A 114 -3.87 3.92 12.64
C ILE A 114 -4.96 2.87 12.38
N LEU A 115 -5.77 2.59 13.40
CA LEU A 115 -6.99 1.79 13.30
C LEU A 115 -8.21 2.62 13.68
N PHE A 116 -9.04 2.98 12.70
CA PHE A 116 -10.36 3.53 12.95
C PHE A 116 -11.34 2.42 13.31
N LYS A 117 -12.23 2.67 14.27
CA LYS A 117 -13.23 1.70 14.73
C LYS A 117 -14.65 2.26 14.59
N GLY A 118 -15.60 1.40 14.23
CA GLY A 118 -17.03 1.72 14.25
C GLY A 118 -17.58 2.37 12.97
N PHE A 119 -16.94 2.16 11.82
CA PHE A 119 -17.50 2.54 10.54
C PHE A 119 -18.73 1.65 10.23
N PRO A 120 -19.92 2.21 9.96
CA PRO A 120 -21.18 1.47 10.04
C PRO A 120 -21.52 0.69 8.76
N VAL A 121 -20.62 -0.21 8.33
CA VAL A 121 -20.73 -0.97 7.07
C VAL A 121 -22.02 -1.79 6.96
N GLU A 122 -22.46 -2.40 8.06
CA GLU A 122 -23.67 -3.21 8.09
C GLU A 122 -24.94 -2.37 7.88
N LYS A 123 -24.94 -1.12 8.36
CA LYS A 123 -26.08 -0.20 8.21
C LYS A 123 -26.12 0.44 6.82
N TRP A 124 -24.95 0.73 6.25
CA TRP A 124 -24.83 1.44 4.98
C TRP A 124 -24.85 0.50 3.76
N GLY A 125 -24.51 -0.77 3.95
CA GLY A 125 -24.25 -1.69 2.85
C GLY A 125 -23.03 -1.28 2.02
N ASN A 126 -22.66 -2.10 1.04
CA ASN A 126 -21.38 -1.93 0.33
C ASN A 126 -21.28 -0.60 -0.43
N HIS A 127 -22.34 -0.15 -1.11
CA HIS A 127 -22.25 1.02 -1.97
C HIS A 127 -22.04 2.33 -1.19
N LYS A 128 -22.87 2.61 -0.18
CA LYS A 128 -22.68 3.80 0.65
C LYS A 128 -21.40 3.72 1.48
N SER A 129 -21.02 2.52 1.95
CA SER A 129 -19.73 2.31 2.62
C SER A 129 -18.54 2.63 1.73
N ALA A 130 -18.55 2.17 0.47
CA ALA A 130 -17.52 2.47 -0.52
C ALA A 130 -17.39 3.98 -0.77
N ILE A 131 -18.52 4.67 -0.96
CA ILE A 131 -18.54 6.13 -1.17
C ILE A 131 -17.99 6.89 0.03
N ALA A 132 -18.46 6.57 1.25
CA ALA A 132 -17.97 7.22 2.46
C ALA A 132 -16.48 6.94 2.70
N TYR A 133 -16.04 5.71 2.42
CA TYR A 133 -14.66 5.28 2.61
C TYR A 133 -13.71 5.95 1.60
N MET A 134 -14.08 5.96 0.31
CA MET A 134 -13.33 6.71 -0.70
C MET A 134 -13.35 8.20 -0.37
N GLY A 135 -14.50 8.78 -0.01
CA GLY A 135 -14.62 10.19 0.38
C GLY A 135 -13.62 10.60 1.46
N LEU A 136 -13.50 9.78 2.51
CA LEU A 136 -12.46 9.93 3.54
C LEU A 136 -11.05 9.84 2.94
N GLY A 137 -10.79 8.84 2.09
CA GLY A 137 -9.51 8.65 1.40
C GLY A 137 -9.04 9.88 0.60
N THR A 138 -9.96 10.68 0.05
CA THR A 138 -9.61 11.91 -0.69
C THR A 138 -8.80 12.90 0.16
N TYR A 139 -8.96 12.88 1.49
CA TYR A 139 -8.24 13.75 2.43
C TYR A 139 -6.80 13.29 2.70
N LEU A 140 -6.49 12.03 2.45
CA LEU A 140 -5.19 11.42 2.73
C LEU A 140 -4.27 11.42 1.51
N GLY A 141 -4.82 11.24 0.30
CA GLY A 141 -4.06 11.26 -0.94
C GLY A 141 -4.92 11.09 -2.19
N TYR A 142 -4.26 10.82 -3.32
CA TYR A 142 -4.90 10.60 -4.61
C TYR A 142 -5.03 9.11 -4.89
N PHE A 143 -6.20 8.65 -5.32
CA PHE A 143 -6.36 7.24 -5.70
C PHE A 143 -5.48 6.88 -6.89
N VAL A 144 -4.77 5.76 -6.74
CA VAL A 144 -4.03 5.13 -7.82
C VAL A 144 -4.64 3.78 -8.15
N SER A 145 -4.47 3.37 -9.41
CA SER A 145 -4.88 2.03 -9.83
C SER A 145 -4.02 0.96 -9.15
N GLN A 146 -4.67 -0.16 -8.77
CA GLN A 146 -4.09 -1.23 -7.95
C GLN A 146 -3.81 -2.52 -8.73
N ASN A 147 -4.19 -2.58 -10.00
CA ASN A 147 -4.02 -3.73 -10.88
C ASN A 147 -4.19 -3.34 -12.36
N SER A 148 -3.94 -4.28 -13.26
CA SER A 148 -4.15 -4.10 -14.71
C SER A 148 -5.58 -3.79 -15.16
N ARG A 149 -6.58 -3.87 -14.26
CA ARG A 149 -7.99 -3.59 -14.56
C ARG A 149 -8.40 -2.15 -14.20
N GLY A 150 -7.47 -1.34 -13.68
CA GLY A 150 -7.77 0.04 -13.31
C GLY A 150 -8.48 0.18 -11.96
N HIS A 151 -8.50 -0.86 -11.11
CA HIS A 151 -9.23 -0.81 -9.84
C HIS A 151 -8.62 0.24 -8.90
N VAL A 152 -9.33 1.34 -8.65
CA VAL A 152 -8.96 2.35 -7.65
C VAL A 152 -9.59 2.07 -6.28
N LEU A 153 -10.68 1.30 -6.27
CA LEU A 153 -11.21 0.61 -5.08
C LEU A 153 -10.98 -0.89 -5.28
N GLY A 154 -10.02 -1.44 -4.55
CA GLY A 154 -9.65 -2.85 -4.62
C GLY A 154 -10.48 -3.69 -3.66
N HIS A 155 -10.55 -4.99 -3.90
CA HIS A 155 -11.22 -5.94 -3.02
C HIS A 155 -10.30 -7.11 -2.67
N VAL A 156 -10.01 -7.26 -1.38
CA VAL A 156 -9.17 -8.33 -0.83
C VAL A 156 -10.08 -9.43 -0.29
N LYS A 157 -10.24 -10.50 -1.08
CA LYS A 157 -11.05 -11.68 -0.76
C LYS A 157 -10.57 -12.90 -1.55
N ASP A 158 -10.82 -14.10 -1.02
CA ASP A 158 -10.53 -15.34 -1.72
C ASP A 158 -11.51 -15.59 -2.87
N LEU A 159 -10.96 -15.74 -4.08
CA LEU A 159 -11.67 -16.06 -5.32
C LEU A 159 -11.52 -17.53 -5.71
N GLY A 160 -10.85 -18.35 -4.90
CA GLY A 160 -10.61 -19.77 -5.18
C GLY A 160 -9.47 -20.00 -6.17
N GLU A 161 -8.55 -19.04 -6.29
CA GLU A 161 -7.38 -19.13 -7.17
C GLU A 161 -6.25 -19.93 -6.52
N ASP A 162 -5.40 -20.55 -7.34
CA ASP A 162 -4.26 -21.33 -6.88
C ASP A 162 -3.08 -20.41 -6.49
N PRO A 163 -2.73 -20.28 -5.20
CA PRO A 163 -1.64 -19.41 -4.75
C PRO A 163 -0.25 -19.88 -5.19
N THR A 164 -0.11 -21.10 -5.73
CA THR A 164 1.17 -21.62 -6.23
C THR A 164 1.52 -21.11 -7.62
N GLN A 165 0.54 -20.56 -8.36
CA GLN A 165 0.75 -19.89 -9.65
C GLN A 165 1.26 -18.45 -9.43
N ILE A 166 2.43 -18.33 -8.80
CA ILE A 166 2.96 -17.07 -8.26
C ILE A 166 3.22 -15.98 -9.30
N ASP A 167 3.28 -16.33 -10.58
CA ASP A 167 3.59 -15.46 -11.70
C ASP A 167 2.36 -14.76 -12.29
N SER A 168 1.18 -15.32 -12.06
CA SER A 168 -0.10 -14.90 -12.65
C SER A 168 -1.19 -14.61 -11.60
N VAL A 169 -1.15 -15.29 -10.45
CA VAL A 169 -2.11 -15.09 -9.35
C VAL A 169 -1.61 -14.01 -8.39
N ARG A 170 -2.49 -13.06 -8.05
CA ARG A 170 -2.21 -12.06 -7.01
C ARG A 170 -2.67 -12.62 -5.66
N ILE A 171 -1.75 -12.68 -4.70
CA ILE A 171 -1.97 -13.35 -3.41
C ILE A 171 -3.20 -12.83 -2.62
N TYR A 172 -3.56 -11.55 -2.80
CA TYR A 172 -4.73 -10.95 -2.16
C TYR A 172 -6.07 -11.57 -2.60
N ARG A 173 -6.10 -12.26 -3.76
CA ARG A 173 -7.24 -13.01 -4.32
C ARG A 173 -7.34 -14.44 -3.79
N THR A 174 -6.49 -14.82 -2.84
CA THR A 174 -6.42 -16.16 -2.24
C THR A 174 -6.54 -16.11 -0.72
N ASN A 175 -6.64 -17.28 -0.09
CA ASN A 175 -6.63 -17.46 1.37
C ASN A 175 -5.25 -17.74 1.99
N ALA A 176 -4.20 -17.82 1.17
CA ALA A 176 -2.83 -18.10 1.62
C ALA A 176 -2.24 -16.95 2.45
N ARG A 177 -1.17 -17.20 3.21
CA ARG A 177 -0.43 -16.13 3.88
C ARG A 177 0.07 -15.12 2.86
N GLN A 178 0.03 -13.83 3.21
CA GLN A 178 0.72 -12.77 2.49
C GLN A 178 1.85 -12.26 3.39
N PHE A 179 3.09 -12.46 2.95
CA PHE A 179 4.30 -12.08 3.69
C PHE A 179 4.48 -10.56 3.83
N PHE A 180 5.45 -10.12 4.63
CA PHE A 180 5.69 -8.69 4.84
C PHE A 180 6.03 -8.00 3.52
N HIS A 181 5.30 -6.94 3.21
CA HIS A 181 5.45 -6.17 1.98
C HIS A 181 5.05 -4.71 2.20
N ALA A 182 5.39 -3.88 1.21
CA ALA A 182 4.91 -2.54 0.97
C ALA A 182 4.26 -2.53 -0.41
N ASP A 183 2.99 -2.15 -0.48
CA ASP A 183 2.27 -2.02 -1.73
C ASP A 183 2.89 -0.90 -2.60
N ASP A 184 2.66 -0.91 -3.92
CA ASP A 184 3.13 0.15 -4.85
C ASP A 184 2.30 1.46 -4.71
N SER A 185 2.17 1.99 -3.50
CA SER A 185 1.51 3.26 -3.20
C SER A 185 2.15 3.92 -1.97
N ASP A 186 1.78 5.16 -1.64
CA ASP A 186 2.32 5.81 -0.44
C ASP A 186 1.53 5.43 0.82
N ILE A 187 0.20 5.46 0.75
CA ILE A 187 -0.71 5.09 1.84
C ILE A 187 -1.62 3.95 1.38
N VAL A 188 -1.83 2.97 2.25
CA VAL A 188 -2.80 1.88 2.07
C VAL A 188 -3.91 2.05 3.09
N GLY A 189 -5.15 1.86 2.64
CA GLY A 189 -6.30 1.71 3.51
C GLY A 189 -6.93 0.33 3.35
N LEU A 190 -7.40 -0.26 4.44
CA LEU A 190 -8.19 -1.49 4.46
C LEU A 190 -9.45 -1.31 5.31
N LEU A 191 -10.62 -1.29 4.69
CA LEU A 191 -11.93 -1.31 5.37
C LEU A 191 -12.45 -2.76 5.46
N CYS A 192 -12.75 -3.23 6.67
CA CYS A 192 -13.31 -4.55 6.88
C CYS A 192 -14.82 -4.59 6.65
N ILE A 193 -15.25 -5.32 5.62
CA ILE A 193 -16.66 -5.58 5.32
C ILE A 193 -17.10 -6.89 6.01
N HIS A 194 -16.30 -7.94 5.86
CA HIS A 194 -16.52 -9.23 6.51
C HIS A 194 -15.20 -9.87 6.92
N ARG A 195 -15.22 -10.62 8.02
CA ARG A 195 -14.08 -11.37 8.54
C ARG A 195 -14.04 -12.80 8.01
N ALA A 196 -12.84 -13.38 8.01
CA ALA A 196 -12.69 -14.83 7.91
C ALA A 196 -13.22 -15.49 9.19
N ARG A 197 -13.47 -16.80 9.10
CA ARG A 197 -13.81 -17.61 10.28
C ARG A 197 -12.60 -17.72 11.21
N GLU A 198 -11.43 -17.99 10.65
CA GLU A 198 -10.16 -18.19 11.35
C GLU A 198 -9.03 -17.50 10.58
N GLY A 199 -8.13 -16.79 11.28
CA GLY A 199 -6.99 -16.09 10.68
C GLY A 199 -7.38 -14.87 9.83
N GLY A 200 -6.49 -14.49 8.91
CA GLY A 200 -6.70 -13.36 7.99
C GLY A 200 -6.44 -12.00 8.63
N GLU A 201 -5.73 -12.03 9.74
CA GLU A 201 -5.35 -10.93 10.61
C GLU A 201 -4.14 -10.18 10.04
N SER A 202 -4.01 -8.92 10.39
CA SER A 202 -2.96 -8.03 9.89
C SER A 202 -1.78 -7.98 10.86
N ASP A 203 -0.57 -8.06 10.33
CA ASP A 203 0.66 -7.80 11.08
C ASP A 203 1.35 -6.55 10.51
N LEU A 204 1.86 -5.66 11.37
CA LEU A 204 2.58 -4.44 10.98
C LEU A 204 3.98 -4.39 11.62
N VAL A 205 4.95 -3.79 10.94
CA VAL A 205 6.27 -3.45 11.50
C VAL A 205 6.69 -2.05 11.07
N SER A 206 7.40 -1.33 11.94
CA SER A 206 8.20 -0.18 11.52
C SER A 206 9.38 -0.70 10.70
N SER A 207 9.45 -0.34 9.42
CA SER A 207 10.60 -0.71 8.59
C SER A 207 11.88 -0.04 9.07
N HIS A 208 11.79 1.12 9.73
CA HIS A 208 12.93 1.75 10.37
C HIS A 208 13.41 1.00 11.63
N HIS A 209 12.49 0.42 12.41
CA HIS A 209 12.90 -0.45 13.51
C HIS A 209 13.55 -1.73 13.00
N VAL A 210 12.99 -2.34 11.95
CA VAL A 210 13.59 -3.48 11.24
C VAL A 210 14.99 -3.11 10.71
N TYR A 211 15.12 -1.94 10.08
CA TYR A 211 16.41 -1.41 9.62
C TYR A 211 17.43 -1.34 10.75
N ASN A 212 17.07 -0.77 11.91
CA ASN A 212 17.99 -0.66 13.04
C ASN A 212 18.42 -2.03 13.60
N VAL A 213 17.49 -3.00 13.61
CA VAL A 213 17.80 -4.38 14.01
C VAL A 213 18.79 -5.01 13.03
N LEU A 214 18.56 -4.87 11.71
CA LEU A 214 19.47 -5.37 10.68
C LEU A 214 20.84 -4.65 10.71
N ALA A 215 20.86 -3.33 10.87
CA ALA A 215 22.09 -2.55 10.96
C ALA A 215 23.00 -3.03 12.11
N LYS A 216 22.40 -3.46 13.21
CA LYS A 216 23.10 -3.99 14.39
C LYS A 216 23.51 -5.46 14.24
N GLU A 217 22.60 -6.30 13.77
CA GLU A 217 22.76 -7.77 13.83
C GLU A 217 23.27 -8.38 12.52
N ARG A 218 22.87 -7.82 11.38
CA ARG A 218 23.15 -8.32 10.02
C ARG A 218 23.43 -7.16 9.04
N PRO A 219 24.47 -6.34 9.27
CA PRO A 219 24.81 -5.22 8.38
C PRO A 219 25.16 -5.68 6.95
N ASP A 220 25.59 -6.92 6.79
CA ASP A 220 25.82 -7.58 5.51
C ASP A 220 24.51 -7.76 4.72
N VAL A 221 23.44 -8.26 5.36
CA VAL A 221 22.10 -8.37 4.76
C VAL A 221 21.56 -6.99 4.43
N LEU A 222 21.70 -6.03 5.35
CA LEU A 222 21.23 -4.68 5.11
C LEU A 222 21.91 -4.05 3.89
N LYS A 223 23.24 -4.23 3.74
CA LYS A 223 23.97 -3.82 2.55
C LYS A 223 23.37 -4.43 1.28
N THR A 224 23.13 -5.74 1.25
CA THR A 224 22.50 -6.41 0.08
C THR A 224 21.14 -5.82 -0.26
N LEU A 225 20.32 -5.44 0.73
CA LEU A 225 19.01 -4.81 0.50
C LEU A 225 19.12 -3.41 -0.14
N THR A 226 20.22 -2.69 0.08
CA THR A 226 20.45 -1.36 -0.54
C THR A 226 20.99 -1.44 -1.97
N GLU A 227 21.66 -2.52 -2.33
CA GLU A 227 22.34 -2.64 -3.63
C GLU A 227 21.34 -2.71 -4.79
N PRO A 228 21.58 -2.02 -5.93
CA PRO A 228 20.69 -2.03 -7.10
C PRO A 228 20.85 -3.30 -7.93
N ILE A 229 20.77 -4.45 -7.27
CA ILE A 229 20.91 -5.80 -7.85
C ILE A 229 19.61 -6.60 -7.80
N TRP A 230 18.54 -5.98 -7.31
CA TRP A 230 17.22 -6.60 -7.23
C TRP A 230 16.45 -6.39 -8.53
N TYR A 231 15.52 -7.30 -8.77
CA TYR A 231 14.56 -7.20 -9.83
C TYR A 231 13.18 -7.44 -9.21
N PHE A 232 12.16 -6.70 -9.66
CA PHE A 232 10.76 -6.94 -9.33
C PHE A 232 9.97 -7.22 -10.60
N ASP A 233 9.19 -8.30 -10.58
CA ASP A 233 8.27 -8.67 -11.65
C ASP A 233 7.05 -7.75 -11.68
N ARG A 234 6.62 -7.34 -12.88
CA ARG A 234 5.33 -6.65 -13.08
C ARG A 234 4.15 -7.60 -13.13
N LYS A 235 4.39 -8.92 -13.11
CA LYS A 235 3.37 -9.97 -13.10
C LYS A 235 2.37 -9.84 -14.25
N GLY A 236 2.86 -9.46 -15.43
CA GLY A 236 2.05 -9.25 -16.64
C GLY A 236 1.32 -7.91 -16.70
N GLU A 237 1.49 -7.03 -15.71
CA GLU A 237 0.90 -5.69 -15.67
C GLU A 237 1.82 -4.66 -16.36
N THR A 238 2.10 -4.92 -17.65
CA THR A 238 3.10 -4.20 -18.44
C THR A 238 2.44 -3.40 -19.56
N SER A 239 2.79 -2.11 -19.68
CA SER A 239 2.34 -1.29 -20.82
C SER A 239 3.18 -1.53 -22.07
N LYS A 240 2.66 -1.17 -23.24
CA LYS A 240 3.39 -1.26 -24.51
C LYS A 240 4.74 -0.53 -24.43
N GLY A 241 5.82 -1.27 -24.69
CA GLY A 241 7.19 -0.73 -24.69
C GLY A 241 7.86 -0.68 -23.32
N GLN A 242 7.23 -1.20 -22.27
CA GLN A 242 7.86 -1.43 -20.98
C GLN A 242 8.44 -2.84 -20.91
N GLU A 243 9.52 -2.98 -20.14
CA GLU A 243 10.01 -4.28 -19.69
C GLU A 243 9.02 -4.90 -18.70
N GLU A 244 8.92 -6.22 -18.69
CA GLU A 244 8.05 -6.98 -17.78
C GLU A 244 8.60 -7.09 -16.35
N TYR A 245 9.79 -6.54 -16.11
CA TYR A 245 10.43 -6.47 -14.81
C TYR A 245 11.09 -5.09 -14.60
N ILE A 246 11.47 -4.82 -13.36
CA ILE A 246 12.11 -3.57 -12.95
C ILE A 246 13.39 -3.89 -12.19
N LYS A 247 14.54 -3.39 -12.65
CA LYS A 247 15.79 -3.43 -11.88
C LYS A 247 15.76 -2.35 -10.80
N THR A 248 16.07 -2.71 -9.55
CA THR A 248 15.69 -1.94 -8.37
C THR A 248 16.59 -2.25 -7.16
N SER A 249 16.33 -1.57 -6.04
CA SER A 249 16.81 -1.92 -4.69
C SER A 249 15.60 -2.20 -3.78
N VAL A 250 15.83 -2.75 -2.59
CA VAL A 250 14.78 -2.91 -1.57
C VAL A 250 14.74 -1.71 -0.62
N VAL A 251 15.91 -1.17 -0.29
CA VAL A 251 16.07 -0.07 0.66
C VAL A 251 16.74 1.12 -0.04
N TYR A 252 16.18 2.31 0.17
CA TYR A 252 16.58 3.56 -0.49
C TYR A 252 16.81 4.67 0.53
N LEU A 253 17.50 5.73 0.09
CA LEU A 253 17.46 7.03 0.74
C LEU A 253 16.56 7.98 -0.06
N GLU A 254 15.79 8.78 0.67
CA GLU A 254 15.09 9.92 0.13
C GLU A 254 16.08 10.93 -0.50
N ARG A 255 15.63 11.67 -1.52
CA ARG A 255 16.45 12.71 -2.15
C ARG A 255 16.65 13.91 -1.24
N GLY A 256 17.85 14.50 -1.30
CA GLY A 256 18.15 15.78 -0.66
C GLY A 256 18.74 15.65 0.74
N GLU A 257 18.72 16.76 1.48
CA GLU A 257 19.25 16.83 2.84
C GLU A 257 18.31 16.17 3.85
N ASN A 258 18.85 15.60 4.94
CA ASN A 258 18.11 14.87 5.97
C ASN A 258 17.31 13.67 5.41
N ALA A 259 17.92 12.95 4.47
CA ALA A 259 17.30 11.81 3.80
C ALA A 259 16.82 10.74 4.79
N ARG A 260 15.55 10.35 4.65
CA ARG A 260 14.95 9.21 5.36
C ARG A 260 15.18 7.92 4.59
N VAL A 261 15.19 6.81 5.32
CA VAL A 261 15.30 5.48 4.70
C VAL A 261 13.92 5.02 4.24
N TYR A 262 13.76 4.69 2.98
CA TYR A 262 12.50 4.19 2.42
C TYR A 262 12.64 2.71 2.06
N THR A 263 11.64 1.90 2.39
CA THR A 263 11.62 0.46 2.05
C THR A 263 10.57 0.19 0.98
N LYS A 264 10.99 -0.38 -0.15
CA LYS A 264 10.11 -0.92 -1.20
C LYS A 264 10.34 -2.41 -1.30
N TRP A 265 9.35 -3.20 -0.87
CA TRP A 265 9.53 -4.62 -0.71
C TRP A 265 8.26 -5.39 -1.00
N ASP A 266 8.30 -6.34 -1.93
CA ASP A 266 7.29 -7.39 -2.01
C ASP A 266 8.00 -8.70 -2.41
N PRO A 267 8.02 -9.72 -1.52
CA PRO A 267 8.71 -10.97 -1.80
C PRO A 267 8.10 -11.72 -2.99
N TYR A 268 6.83 -11.51 -3.32
CA TYR A 268 6.18 -12.17 -4.45
C TYR A 268 6.71 -11.65 -5.79
N TYR A 269 7.06 -10.36 -5.88
CA TYR A 269 7.68 -9.80 -7.09
C TYR A 269 9.10 -10.30 -7.33
N VAL A 270 9.79 -10.72 -6.27
CA VAL A 270 11.13 -11.33 -6.40
C VAL A 270 11.01 -12.81 -6.73
N ARG A 271 10.09 -13.53 -6.07
CA ARG A 271 9.94 -14.98 -6.23
C ARG A 271 9.35 -15.39 -7.58
N SER A 272 8.55 -14.54 -8.23
CA SER A 272 7.95 -14.85 -9.54
C SER A 272 8.89 -14.69 -10.74
N LEU A 273 10.14 -14.27 -10.50
CA LEU A 273 11.10 -13.96 -11.57
C LEU A 273 11.77 -15.18 -12.21
N THR A 274 11.52 -16.39 -11.74
CA THR A 274 12.16 -17.61 -12.26
C THR A 274 11.97 -17.76 -13.76
N ARG A 275 10.80 -17.37 -14.30
CA ARG A 275 10.53 -17.36 -15.75
C ARG A 275 11.52 -16.52 -16.56
N PHE A 276 12.10 -15.46 -15.98
CA PHE A 276 13.09 -14.61 -16.63
C PHE A 276 14.52 -15.10 -16.38
N SER A 277 14.82 -15.59 -15.18
CA SER A 277 16.16 -16.10 -14.86
C SER A 277 16.46 -17.42 -15.55
N ASP A 278 15.48 -18.32 -15.64
CA ASP A 278 15.62 -19.62 -16.31
C ASP A 278 15.80 -19.43 -17.83
N ALA A 279 15.20 -18.36 -18.38
CA ALA A 279 15.39 -17.92 -19.76
C ALA A 279 16.70 -17.14 -20.00
N GLY A 280 17.48 -16.86 -18.95
CA GLY A 280 18.74 -16.10 -19.04
C GLY A 280 18.57 -14.61 -19.33
N ILE A 281 17.37 -14.05 -19.16
CA ILE A 281 17.06 -12.62 -19.40
C ILE A 281 17.59 -11.75 -18.26
N ILE A 282 17.48 -12.25 -17.02
CA ILE A 282 18.05 -11.62 -15.82
C ILE A 282 18.88 -12.65 -15.05
N PRO A 283 19.79 -12.22 -14.16
CA PRO A 283 20.50 -13.14 -13.27
C PRO A 283 19.53 -13.85 -12.30
N PRO A 284 19.78 -15.13 -11.96
CA PRO A 284 19.10 -15.76 -10.83
C PRO A 284 19.49 -15.07 -9.52
N LEU A 285 18.67 -15.27 -8.47
CA LEU A 285 19.00 -14.76 -7.14
C LEU A 285 20.32 -15.36 -6.66
N SER A 286 21.22 -14.48 -6.20
CA SER A 286 22.43 -14.89 -5.50
C SER A 286 22.10 -15.47 -4.13
N ALA A 287 23.03 -16.25 -3.55
CA ALA A 287 22.89 -16.76 -2.18
C ALA A 287 22.65 -15.63 -1.16
N ALA A 288 23.31 -14.48 -1.32
CA ALA A 288 23.13 -13.32 -0.46
C ALA A 288 21.72 -12.71 -0.57
N GLN A 289 21.14 -12.69 -1.78
CA GLN A 289 19.75 -12.23 -1.96
C GLN A 289 18.76 -13.20 -1.33
N VAL A 290 18.95 -14.52 -1.52
CA VAL A 290 18.10 -15.54 -0.88
C VAL A 290 18.15 -15.43 0.64
N GLU A 291 19.34 -15.28 1.21
CA GLU A 291 19.49 -15.07 2.65
C GLU A 291 18.83 -13.76 3.11
N ALA A 292 18.99 -12.67 2.35
CA ALA A 292 18.37 -11.39 2.69
C ALA A 292 16.84 -11.45 2.71
N LEU A 293 16.21 -12.24 1.82
CA LEU A 293 14.77 -12.52 1.84
C LEU A 293 14.34 -13.15 3.18
N GLU A 294 15.08 -14.16 3.62
CA GLU A 294 14.77 -14.94 4.82
C GLU A 294 14.98 -14.11 6.08
N VAL A 295 16.13 -13.44 6.20
CA VAL A 295 16.49 -12.63 7.36
C VAL A 295 15.56 -11.43 7.52
N LEU A 296 15.15 -10.79 6.41
CA LEU A 296 14.20 -9.69 6.45
C LEU A 296 12.83 -10.15 6.99
N GLU A 297 12.28 -11.24 6.45
CA GLU A 297 11.00 -11.79 6.91
C GLU A 297 11.08 -12.28 8.37
N GLU A 298 12.15 -12.97 8.77
CA GLU A 298 12.37 -13.40 10.16
C GLU A 298 12.43 -12.19 11.11
N THR A 299 13.19 -11.15 10.73
CA THR A 299 13.31 -9.93 11.52
C THR A 299 11.95 -9.27 11.69
N CYS A 300 11.17 -9.13 10.61
CA CYS A 300 9.83 -8.58 10.67
C CYS A 300 8.93 -9.41 11.61
N ASN A 301 8.97 -10.74 11.51
CA ASN A 301 8.16 -11.61 12.38
C ASN A 301 8.50 -11.47 13.87
N ARG A 302 9.78 -11.24 14.19
CA ARG A 302 10.25 -11.03 15.57
C ARG A 302 9.75 -9.73 16.19
N VAL A 303 9.57 -8.67 15.38
CA VAL A 303 9.25 -7.30 15.85
C VAL A 303 7.87 -6.80 15.41
N LYS A 304 6.96 -7.70 15.06
CA LYS A 304 5.62 -7.34 14.56
C LYS A 304 4.67 -6.88 15.66
N LEU A 305 3.83 -5.91 15.30
CA LEU A 305 2.60 -5.56 15.99
C LEU A 305 1.44 -6.30 15.31
N HIS A 306 0.79 -7.18 16.06
CA HIS A 306 -0.37 -7.93 15.59
C HIS A 306 -1.65 -7.11 15.71
N MET A 307 -2.51 -7.13 14.69
CA MET A 307 -3.73 -6.34 14.61
C MET A 307 -4.90 -7.15 14.04
N ILE A 308 -6.02 -7.10 14.76
CA ILE A 308 -7.29 -7.69 14.32
C ILE A 308 -8.22 -6.57 13.87
N LEU A 309 -8.72 -6.68 12.63
CA LEU A 309 -9.72 -5.78 12.08
C LEU A 309 -11.11 -6.40 12.31
N GLU A 310 -11.93 -5.71 13.10
CA GLU A 310 -13.35 -6.02 13.25
C GLU A 310 -14.17 -5.49 12.07
N VAL A 311 -15.38 -6.01 11.87
CA VAL A 311 -16.30 -5.47 10.85
C VAL A 311 -16.53 -3.98 11.11
N GLY A 312 -16.29 -3.15 10.09
CA GLY A 312 -16.35 -1.69 10.22
C GLY A 312 -15.07 -1.03 10.75
N ASP A 313 -14.00 -1.78 10.97
CA ASP A 313 -12.68 -1.19 11.23
C ASP A 313 -12.01 -0.75 9.92
N ILE A 314 -11.27 0.36 9.97
CA ILE A 314 -10.43 0.85 8.88
C ILE A 314 -8.99 0.94 9.36
N GLN A 315 -8.09 0.14 8.79
CA GLN A 315 -6.65 0.31 8.95
C GLN A 315 -6.13 1.28 7.88
N PHE A 316 -5.36 2.27 8.29
CA PHE A 316 -4.49 3.02 7.37
C PHE A 316 -3.04 2.83 7.76
N LEU A 317 -2.16 2.73 6.77
CA LEU A 317 -0.70 2.69 6.97
C LEU A 317 0.04 3.38 5.83
N ALA A 318 1.28 3.81 6.08
CA ALA A 318 2.18 4.37 5.09
C ALA A 318 3.25 3.35 4.68
N ASN A 319 3.24 2.94 3.41
CA ASN A 319 4.20 1.97 2.86
C ASN A 319 5.65 2.46 2.93
N SER A 320 5.87 3.76 3.11
CA SER A 320 7.22 4.32 3.12
C SER A 320 8.08 3.85 4.28
N HIS A 321 7.46 3.61 5.43
CA HIS A 321 8.15 3.18 6.65
C HIS A 321 7.39 2.12 7.47
N VAL A 322 6.32 1.54 6.91
CA VAL A 322 5.58 0.42 7.51
C VAL A 322 5.50 -0.72 6.50
N LEU A 323 6.01 -1.90 6.88
CA LEU A 323 5.71 -3.15 6.16
C LEU A 323 4.52 -3.84 6.83
N HIS A 324 3.72 -4.52 6.03
CA HIS A 324 2.53 -5.20 6.51
C HIS A 324 2.38 -6.60 5.91
N ALA A 325 1.71 -7.47 6.64
CA ALA A 325 1.47 -8.85 6.26
C ALA A 325 0.06 -9.28 6.65
N ARG A 326 -0.38 -10.42 6.10
CA ARG A 326 -1.65 -11.07 6.43
C ARG A 326 -1.42 -12.53 6.76
N THR A 327 -2.01 -13.02 7.85
CA THR A 327 -2.00 -14.46 8.16
C THR A 327 -2.81 -15.26 7.12
N ALA A 328 -2.50 -16.55 6.97
CA ALA A 328 -3.38 -17.44 6.19
C ALA A 328 -4.75 -17.53 6.89
N TYR A 329 -5.81 -17.85 6.15
CA TYR A 329 -7.15 -17.87 6.71
C TYR A 329 -8.06 -18.94 6.14
N VAL A 330 -9.13 -19.19 6.88
CA VAL A 330 -10.21 -20.09 6.49
C VAL A 330 -11.51 -19.30 6.52
N ASP A 331 -12.23 -19.30 5.40
CA ASP A 331 -13.52 -18.65 5.29
C ASP A 331 -14.65 -19.49 5.87
N HIS A 332 -15.77 -18.83 6.16
CA HIS A 332 -17.01 -19.53 6.47
C HIS A 332 -17.52 -20.32 5.25
N ALA A 333 -18.19 -21.45 5.51
CA ALA A 333 -18.95 -22.14 4.49
C ALA A 333 -20.19 -21.31 4.09
N PRO A 334 -20.63 -21.36 2.82
CA PRO A 334 -21.90 -20.75 2.40
C PRO A 334 -23.06 -21.24 3.28
N PRO A 335 -24.05 -20.38 3.62
CA PRO A 335 -24.32 -19.06 3.02
C PRO A 335 -23.65 -17.87 3.74
N THR A 336 -22.86 -18.08 4.80
CA THR A 336 -22.20 -16.99 5.52
C THR A 336 -21.18 -16.29 4.62
N PRO A 337 -21.11 -14.94 4.61
CA PRO A 337 -20.13 -14.23 3.81
C PRO A 337 -18.68 -14.63 4.11
N ARG A 338 -17.86 -14.66 3.06
CA ARG A 338 -16.41 -14.85 3.16
C ARG A 338 -15.73 -13.57 3.64
N ARG A 339 -14.46 -13.66 4.04
CA ARG A 339 -13.61 -12.50 4.31
C ARG A 339 -13.62 -11.54 3.12
N HIS A 340 -13.86 -10.26 3.41
CA HIS A 340 -13.90 -9.21 2.42
C HIS A 340 -13.40 -7.90 3.00
N LEU A 341 -12.32 -7.37 2.44
CA LEU A 341 -11.89 -6.00 2.70
C LEU A 341 -11.99 -5.16 1.42
N MET A 342 -12.39 -3.90 1.56
CA MET A 342 -12.19 -2.88 0.53
C MET A 342 -10.82 -2.23 0.76
N ARG A 343 -10.03 -2.04 -0.30
CA ARG A 343 -8.68 -1.50 -0.24
C ARG A 343 -8.55 -0.20 -1.03
N LEU A 344 -7.89 0.79 -0.42
CA LEU A 344 -7.42 1.99 -1.11
C LEU A 344 -5.91 1.96 -1.22
N TRP A 345 -5.41 2.36 -2.38
CA TRP A 345 -4.04 2.80 -2.58
C TRP A 345 -4.07 4.30 -2.89
N LEU A 346 -3.30 5.06 -2.12
CA LEU A 346 -3.27 6.51 -2.19
C LEU A 346 -1.84 7.00 -2.41
N ALA A 347 -1.68 7.91 -3.36
CA ALA A 347 -0.45 8.64 -3.63
C ALA A 347 -0.40 9.96 -2.85
N THR A 348 0.80 10.32 -2.41
CA THR A 348 1.11 11.59 -1.76
C THR A 348 2.29 12.25 -2.48
N PRO A 349 2.06 13.26 -3.33
CA PRO A 349 3.13 13.91 -4.09
C PRO A 349 4.13 14.62 -3.20
N GLU A 350 5.39 14.67 -3.64
CA GLU A 350 6.48 15.34 -2.92
C GLU A 350 6.17 16.82 -2.63
N ASN A 351 5.67 17.56 -3.63
CA ASN A 351 5.28 18.96 -3.48
C ASN A 351 4.06 19.20 -2.58
N GLU A 352 3.39 18.13 -2.14
CA GLU A 352 2.27 18.16 -1.18
C GLU A 352 2.63 17.48 0.15
N GLY A 353 3.93 17.32 0.44
CA GLY A 353 4.44 16.77 1.70
C GLY A 353 4.68 15.26 1.71
N GLY A 354 4.48 14.58 0.58
CA GLY A 354 4.95 13.21 0.42
C GLY A 354 6.48 13.11 0.44
N TRP A 355 7.00 11.90 0.62
CA TRP A 355 8.46 11.67 0.65
C TRP A 355 9.07 11.85 -0.74
N LYS A 356 10.32 12.33 -0.81
CA LYS A 356 11.08 12.61 -2.04
C LYS A 356 11.73 11.35 -2.58
N LEU A 357 10.93 10.49 -3.21
CA LEU A 357 11.37 9.17 -3.66
C LEU A 357 12.33 9.26 -4.87
N PRO A 358 13.19 8.25 -5.10
CA PRO A 358 14.17 8.26 -6.20
C PRO A 358 13.55 7.93 -7.57
N PHE A 359 12.27 8.24 -7.78
CA PHE A 359 11.55 7.96 -9.03
C PHE A 359 11.24 9.26 -9.77
N TRP A 360 11.07 9.16 -11.10
CA TRP A 360 10.81 10.32 -11.95
C TRP A 360 9.48 11.00 -11.62
N ASP A 361 8.52 10.24 -11.10
CA ASP A 361 7.15 10.63 -10.82
C ASP A 361 6.93 11.15 -9.38
N SER A 362 7.99 11.44 -8.62
CA SER A 362 7.87 11.85 -7.21
C SER A 362 6.89 13.02 -6.98
N ASN A 363 6.75 13.93 -7.94
CA ASN A 363 5.83 15.09 -7.89
C ASN A 363 4.47 14.84 -8.56
N GLU A 364 4.25 13.69 -9.20
CA GLU A 364 3.00 13.38 -9.87
C GLU A 364 1.89 13.10 -8.86
N LYS A 365 0.68 13.64 -9.13
CA LYS A 365 -0.47 13.48 -8.23
C LYS A 365 -0.83 12.01 -7.98
N LYS A 366 -0.79 11.19 -9.04
CA LYS A 366 -1.08 9.75 -9.01
C LYS A 366 0.20 8.93 -9.23
N ARG A 367 1.26 9.24 -8.48
CA ARG A 367 2.54 8.51 -8.53
C ARG A 367 2.43 7.06 -8.05
N GLY A 368 3.27 6.18 -8.57
CA GLY A 368 3.21 4.74 -8.30
C GLY A 368 1.96 4.06 -8.86
N GLY A 369 1.41 3.11 -8.12
CA GLY A 369 0.31 2.25 -8.52
C GLY A 369 0.66 1.30 -9.65
N ILE A 370 -0.37 0.76 -10.29
CA ILE A 370 -0.28 -0.10 -11.47
C ILE A 370 -1.13 0.50 -12.57
N GLN A 371 -0.50 0.86 -13.69
CA GLN A 371 -1.16 1.36 -14.89
C GLN A 371 -0.70 0.55 -16.09
N VAL A 372 -1.66 -0.03 -16.80
CA VAL A 372 -1.42 -0.74 -18.07
C VAL A 372 -2.06 0.07 -19.18
N ASP A 373 -1.22 0.58 -20.08
CA ASP A 373 -1.62 1.44 -21.19
C ASP A 373 -2.57 2.55 -20.72
N ASP A 374 -3.69 2.75 -21.41
CA ASP A 374 -4.75 3.70 -21.06
C ASP A 374 -5.95 3.03 -20.39
N GLN A 375 -5.74 1.95 -19.63
CA GLN A 375 -6.81 1.33 -18.84
C GLN A 375 -7.45 2.37 -17.90
N ALA A 376 -8.77 2.57 -18.06
CA ALA A 376 -9.53 3.55 -17.30
C ALA A 376 -9.64 3.14 -15.82
N PRO A 377 -9.66 4.11 -14.88
CA PRO A 377 -9.92 3.82 -13.48
C PRO A 377 -11.36 3.34 -13.28
N VAL A 378 -11.54 2.33 -12.45
CA VAL A 378 -12.85 1.79 -12.07
C VAL A 378 -12.90 1.53 -10.56
N ALA A 379 -14.09 1.63 -9.99
CA ALA A 379 -14.33 1.37 -8.58
C ALA A 379 -15.49 0.37 -8.48
N PRO A 380 -15.24 -0.94 -8.64
CA PRO A 380 -16.27 -1.95 -8.52
C PRO A 380 -16.79 -2.02 -7.08
N LEU A 381 -17.95 -2.65 -6.88
CA LEU A 381 -18.54 -2.86 -5.55
C LEU A 381 -18.20 -4.23 -4.95
N ASP A 382 -17.59 -5.11 -5.74
CA ASP A 382 -17.07 -6.39 -5.31
C ASP A 382 -15.85 -6.80 -6.17
N ALA A 383 -15.10 -7.81 -5.73
CA ALA A 383 -13.98 -8.36 -6.47
C ALA A 383 -14.43 -9.00 -7.79
N GLU A 384 -13.54 -8.92 -8.78
CA GLU A 384 -13.78 -9.37 -10.15
C GLU A 384 -12.70 -10.32 -10.69
#